data_AF-A0A5C8MT13-F1
#
_entry.id   AF-A0A5C8MT13-F1
#
_cell.length_a   1.000
_cell.length_b   1.000
_cell.length_c   1.000
_cell.angle_alpha   90.00
_cell.angle_beta   90.00
_cell.angle_gamma   90.00
#
_symmetry.space_group_name_H-M   'P 1'
#
loop_
_entity.id
_entity.type
_entity.pdbx_description
1 polymer ?
#
loop_
_entity_poly.entity_id
_entity_poly.type
_entity_poly.pdbx_seq_one_letter_code
_entity_poly.pdbx_strand_id
1 'polypeptide(L)'
;MEETISLRELFETLRKRLMLIVLITALATIISGVVSYFFLTPIYQASTQILVNQAKSEQQLYNYNEIQTNLQLINTYSVIIKSPTILEKVKEELNLDRTVDKLNEQIQVSSEKDSQVFSVT
;
A
#
# COMPACT_ATOMS: atom_id res chain seq x y z
N MET A 1 26.19 -47.95 -9.13
CA MET A 1 24.77 -48.31 -9.25
C MET A 1 24.02 -47.01 -9.28
N GLU A 2 23.53 -46.60 -10.44
CA GLU A 2 22.68 -45.41 -10.56
C GLU A 2 21.25 -45.84 -10.21
N GLU A 3 20.70 -45.34 -9.11
CA GLU A 3 19.28 -45.53 -8.81
C GLU A 3 18.46 -44.65 -9.75
N THR A 4 18.01 -45.23 -10.86
CA THR A 4 17.08 -44.56 -11.76
C THR A 4 15.69 -44.55 -11.12
N ILE A 5 15.32 -43.44 -10.47
CA ILE A 5 13.99 -43.27 -9.90
C ILE A 5 12.94 -43.39 -11.00
N SER A 6 12.07 -44.40 -10.91
CA SER A 6 10.99 -44.62 -11.87
C SER A 6 9.81 -43.70 -11.59
N LEU A 7 9.33 -42.97 -12.61
CA LEU A 7 8.15 -42.09 -12.48
C LEU A 7 6.89 -42.83 -12.02
N ARG A 8 6.77 -44.12 -12.37
CA ARG A 8 5.64 -44.96 -11.97
C ARG A 8 5.64 -45.24 -10.47
N GLU A 9 6.80 -45.49 -9.88
CA GLU A 9 6.96 -45.77 -8.45
C GLU A 9 6.67 -44.52 -7.59
N LEU A 10 7.05 -43.34 -8.09
CA LEU A 10 6.71 -42.06 -7.47
C LEU A 10 5.18 -41.87 -7.41
N PHE A 11 4.48 -42.16 -8.52
CA PHE A 11 3.03 -42.03 -8.60
C PHE A 11 2.29 -43.02 -7.71
N GLU A 12 2.74 -44.28 -7.64
CA GLU A 12 2.19 -45.29 -6.73
C GLU A 12 2.38 -44.90 -5.26
N THR A 13 3.54 -44.31 -4.91
CA THR A 13 3.82 -43.81 -3.55
C THR A 13 2.91 -42.64 -3.16
N LEU A 14 2.71 -41.69 -4.08
CA LEU A 14 1.76 -40.59 -3.89
C LEU A 14 0.33 -41.11 -3.70
N ARG A 15 -0.12 -42.01 -4.57
CA ARG A 15 -1.46 -42.59 -4.49
C ARG A 15 -1.70 -43.33 -3.17
N LYS A 16 -0.69 -44.05 -2.67
CA LYS A 16 -0.73 -44.74 -1.37
C LYS A 16 -0.89 -43.78 -0.19
N ARG A 17 -0.40 -42.55 -0.31
CA ARG A 17 -0.44 -41.52 0.75
C ARG A 17 -1.41 -40.37 0.45
N LEU A 18 -2.22 -40.45 -0.60
CA LEU A 18 -3.15 -39.39 -1.01
C LEU A 18 -4.06 -38.94 0.14
N MET A 19 -4.57 -39.87 0.95
CA MET A 19 -5.41 -39.53 2.10
C MET A 19 -4.67 -38.67 3.13
N LEU A 20 -3.39 -38.98 3.41
CA LEU A 20 -2.57 -38.20 4.34
C LEU A 20 -2.30 -36.80 3.77
N ILE A 21 -2.01 -36.70 2.47
CA ILE A 21 -1.79 -35.42 1.77
C ILE A 21 -3.06 -34.55 1.82
N VAL A 22 -4.22 -35.14 1.57
CA VAL A 22 -5.52 -34.43 1.65
C VAL A 22 -5.78 -33.99 3.08
N LEU A 23 -5.52 -34.83 4.08
CA LEU A 23 -5.73 -34.50 5.49
C LEU A 23 -4.88 -33.31 5.92
N ILE A 24 -3.57 -33.31 5.65
CA ILE A 24 -2.69 -32.21 6.04
C ILE A 24 -3.05 -30.91 5.31
N THR A 25 -3.47 -31.01 4.05
CA THR A 25 -3.89 -29.84 3.24
C THR A 25 -5.18 -29.26 3.78
N ALA A 26 -6.15 -30.11 4.12
CA ALA A 26 -7.41 -29.70 4.73
C ALA A 26 -7.16 -29.05 6.09
N LEU A 27 -6.30 -29.64 6.93
CA LEU A 27 -5.94 -29.09 8.23
C LEU A 27 -5.29 -27.71 8.09
N ALA A 28 -4.30 -27.58 7.20
CA ALA A 28 -3.61 -26.31 6.94
C ALA A 28 -4.57 -25.23 6.41
N THR A 29 -5.48 -25.60 5.50
CA THR A 29 -6.51 -24.70 4.96
C THR A 29 -7.46 -24.22 6.05
N ILE A 30 -7.95 -25.13 6.90
CA ILE A 30 -8.85 -24.79 8.01
C ILE A 30 -8.16 -23.84 8.99
N ILE A 31 -6.94 -24.17 9.41
CA ILE A 31 -6.15 -23.32 10.32
C ILE A 31 -5.95 -21.93 9.72
N SER A 32 -5.56 -21.86 8.44
CA SER A 32 -5.34 -20.58 7.75
C SER A 32 -6.63 -19.77 7.63
N GLY A 33 -7.76 -20.41 7.34
CA GLY A 33 -9.07 -19.77 7.28
C GLY A 33 -9.51 -19.22 8.64
N VAL A 34 -9.31 -20.00 9.71
CA VAL A 34 -9.62 -19.55 11.08
C VAL A 34 -8.76 -18.33 11.45
N VAL A 35 -7.45 -18.37 11.20
CA VAL A 35 -6.56 -17.24 11.46
C VAL A 35 -6.97 -16.02 10.62
N SER A 36 -7.23 -16.21 9.33
CA SER A 36 -7.56 -15.11 8.42
C SER A 36 -8.87 -14.41 8.75
N TYR A 37 -9.90 -15.15 9.21
CA TYR A 37 -11.23 -14.58 9.40
C TYR A 37 -11.46 -14.08 10.83
N PHE A 38 -10.83 -14.70 11.82
CA PHE A 38 -11.05 -14.36 13.24
C PHE A 38 -9.92 -13.51 13.85
N PHE A 39 -8.70 -13.56 13.31
CA PHE A 39 -7.54 -12.89 13.93
C PHE A 39 -6.96 -11.75 13.09
N LEU A 40 -7.01 -11.84 11.76
CA LEU A 40 -6.52 -10.76 10.90
C LEU A 40 -7.58 -9.67 10.74
N THR A 41 -7.25 -8.44 11.13
CA THR A 41 -8.08 -7.27 10.89
C THR A 41 -7.97 -6.83 9.42
N PRO A 42 -9.08 -6.47 8.75
CA PRO A 42 -9.03 -5.96 7.39
C PRO A 42 -8.24 -4.65 7.33
N ILE A 43 -7.37 -4.53 6.32
CA ILE A 43 -6.59 -3.31 6.05
C ILE A 43 -7.33 -2.51 4.98
N TYR A 44 -7.64 -1.25 5.31
CA TYR A 44 -8.31 -0.31 4.40
C TYR A 44 -7.33 0.76 3.93
N GLN A 45 -7.52 1.22 2.70
CA GLN A 45 -6.74 2.27 2.07
C GLN A 45 -7.69 3.27 1.41
N ALA A 46 -7.45 4.56 1.61
CA ALA A 46 -8.14 5.64 0.93
C ALA A 46 -7.13 6.37 0.03
N SER A 47 -7.58 6.99 -1.06
CA SER A 47 -6.70 7.80 -1.90
C SER A 47 -7.42 9.07 -2.31
N THR A 48 -6.69 10.18 -2.30
CA THR A 48 -7.19 11.49 -2.76
C THR A 48 -6.18 12.12 -3.69
N GLN A 49 -6.68 12.87 -4.68
CA GLN A 49 -5.87 13.57 -5.67
C GLN A 49 -5.98 15.08 -5.45
N ILE A 50 -4.83 15.75 -5.43
CA ILE A 50 -4.73 17.19 -5.19
C ILE A 50 -4.05 17.83 -6.39
N LEU A 51 -4.74 18.80 -6.99
CA LEU A 51 -4.19 19.67 -8.04
C LEU A 51 -3.50 20.88 -7.39
N VAL A 52 -2.23 21.09 -7.72
CA VAL A 52 -1.48 22.27 -7.29
C VAL A 52 -1.60 23.36 -8.34
N ASN A 53 -2.26 24.46 -7.97
CA ASN A 53 -2.31 25.68 -8.75
C ASN A 53 -2.04 26.91 -7.87
N GLN A 54 -1.59 27.99 -8.51
CA GLN A 54 -1.52 29.30 -7.88
C GLN A 54 -2.83 30.04 -8.16
N ALA A 55 -3.35 30.77 -7.17
CA ALA A 55 -4.53 31.60 -7.36
C ALA A 55 -4.23 32.67 -8.42
N LYS A 56 -5.01 32.69 -9.50
CA LYS A 56 -4.83 33.67 -10.59
C LYS A 56 -5.51 34.98 -10.21
N SER A 57 -4.75 36.07 -10.23
CA SER A 57 -5.33 37.41 -10.43
C SER A 57 -5.78 37.51 -11.89
N GLU A 58 -6.94 38.09 -12.16
CA GLU A 58 -7.76 37.98 -13.39
C GLU A 58 -7.07 38.29 -14.76
N GLN A 59 -5.78 38.64 -14.79
CA GLN A 59 -5.10 39.18 -15.96
C GLN A 59 -3.79 38.47 -16.36
N GLN A 60 -3.43 37.34 -15.74
CA GLN A 60 -2.18 36.64 -16.10
C GLN A 60 -2.42 35.55 -17.16
N LEU A 61 -1.87 35.79 -18.36
CA LEU A 61 -1.65 34.79 -19.41
C LEU A 61 -0.88 33.60 -18.83
N TYR A 62 -1.26 32.38 -19.22
CA TYR A 62 -0.59 31.14 -18.79
C TYR A 62 0.94 31.24 -18.98
N ASN A 63 1.68 31.32 -17.87
CA ASN A 63 3.13 31.48 -17.88
C ASN A 63 3.82 30.12 -17.69
N TYR A 64 4.74 29.76 -18.58
CA TYR A 64 5.52 28.53 -18.46
C TYR A 64 6.28 28.46 -17.12
N ASN A 65 6.73 29.60 -16.60
CA ASN A 65 7.40 29.68 -15.29
C ASN A 65 6.45 29.32 -14.13
N GLU A 66 5.15 29.60 -14.24
CA GLU A 66 4.16 29.20 -13.23
C GLU A 66 3.98 27.69 -13.22
N ILE A 67 3.97 27.05 -14.40
CA ILE A 67 3.87 25.58 -14.50
C ILE A 67 5.08 24.94 -13.80
N GLN A 68 6.29 25.42 -14.09
CA GLN A 68 7.50 24.91 -13.46
C GLN A 68 7.50 25.13 -11.94
N THR A 69 7.01 26.28 -11.48
CA THR A 69 6.88 26.59 -10.05
C THR A 69 5.88 25.65 -9.38
N ASN A 70 4.73 25.38 -10.01
CA ASN A 70 3.74 24.44 -9.47
C ASN A 70 4.30 23.03 -9.32
N LEU A 71 5.09 22.56 -10.31
CA LEU A 71 5.77 21.27 -10.23
C LEU A 71 6.77 21.21 -9.06
N GLN A 72 7.50 22.31 -8.77
CA GLN A 72 8.40 22.38 -7.62
C GLN A 72 7.65 22.41 -6.28
N LEU A 73 6.49 23.08 -6.22
CA LEU A 73 5.67 23.17 -5.01
C LEU A 73 5.13 21.80 -4.57
N ILE A 74 4.91 20.87 -5.50
CA ILE A 74 4.50 19.49 -5.16
C ILE A 74 5.48 18.84 -4.19
N ASN A 75 6.79 18.98 -4.41
CA ASN A 75 7.81 18.42 -3.52
C ASN A 75 7.72 19.04 -2.12
N THR A 76 7.49 20.36 -2.06
CA THR A 76 7.35 21.08 -0.79
C THR A 76 6.10 20.63 -0.03
N TYR A 77 4.95 20.55 -0.70
CA TYR A 77 3.71 20.06 -0.09
C TYR A 77 3.80 18.60 0.32
N SER A 78 4.50 17.76 -0.44
CA SER A 78 4.74 16.36 -0.07
C SER A 78 5.45 16.23 1.27
N VAL A 79 6.43 17.09 1.54
CA VAL A 79 7.14 17.13 2.84
C VAL A 79 6.25 17.71 3.94
N ILE A 80 5.49 18.78 3.66
CA ILE A 80 4.63 19.43 4.65
C ILE A 80 3.52 18.47 5.13
N ILE A 81 2.88 17.73 4.21
CA ILE A 81 1.83 16.76 4.54
C ILE A 81 2.33 15.68 5.50
N LYS A 82 3.58 15.23 5.32
CA LYS A 82 4.24 14.24 6.19
C LYS A 82 4.90 14.85 7.42
N SER A 83 4.79 16.16 7.64
CA SER A 83 5.45 16.83 8.76
C SER A 83 4.76 16.51 10.09
N PRO A 84 5.52 16.41 11.20
CA PRO A 84 4.94 16.14 12.52
C PRO A 84 3.86 17.15 12.93
N THR A 85 4.03 18.42 12.57
CA THR A 85 3.06 19.49 12.88
C THR A 85 1.69 19.26 12.24
N ILE A 86 1.64 18.69 11.03
CA ILE A 86 0.38 18.35 10.37
C ILE A 86 -0.16 17.03 10.91
N LEU A 87 0.68 16.01 11.03
CA LEU A 87 0.26 14.68 11.47
C LEU A 87 -0.23 14.64 12.92
N GLU A 88 0.33 15.46 13.82
CA GLU A 88 -0.16 15.57 15.20
C GLU A 88 -1.57 16.17 15.23
N LYS A 89 -1.86 17.19 14.41
CA LYS A 89 -3.20 17.77 14.29
C LYS A 89 -4.21 16.76 13.75
N VAL A 90 -3.85 16.00 12.73
CA VAL A 90 -4.71 14.95 12.16
C VAL A 90 -5.00 13.85 13.17
N LYS A 91 -3.97 13.42 13.91
CA LYS A 91 -4.10 12.44 14.99
C LYS A 91 -5.07 12.92 16.08
N GLU A 92 -4.97 14.19 16.47
CA GLU A 92 -5.88 14.80 17.46
C GLU A 92 -7.32 14.90 16.93
N GLU A 93 -7.50 15.41 15.70
CA GLU A 93 -8.82 15.58 15.09
C GLU A 93 -9.56 14.25 14.89
N LEU A 94 -8.84 13.21 14.47
CA LEU A 94 -9.39 11.88 14.24
C LEU A 94 -9.34 10.95 15.46
N ASN A 95 -8.83 11.44 16.60
CA ASN A 95 -8.66 10.67 17.84
C ASN A 95 -7.93 9.33 17.62
N LEU A 96 -6.82 9.36 16.88
CA LEU A 96 -6.06 8.15 16.54
C LEU A 96 -5.15 7.71 17.69
N ASP A 97 -5.28 6.45 18.12
CA ASP A 97 -4.40 5.81 19.11
C ASP A 97 -3.10 5.30 18.46
N ARG A 98 -2.35 6.21 17.81
CA ARG A 98 -1.08 5.91 17.13
C ARG A 98 -0.10 7.06 17.28
N THR A 99 1.19 6.73 17.28
CA THR A 99 2.27 7.73 17.22
C THR A 99 2.36 8.35 15.83
N VAL A 100 2.82 9.60 15.74
CA VAL A 100 3.04 10.30 14.47
C VAL A 100 3.94 9.53 13.51
N ASP A 101 4.99 8.87 14.00
CA ASP A 101 5.90 8.09 13.15
C ASP A 101 5.18 6.94 12.45
N LYS A 102 4.41 6.16 13.20
CA LYS A 102 3.55 5.09 12.64
C LYS A 102 2.51 5.63 11.65
N LEU A 103 1.97 6.82 11.89
CA LEU A 103 1.03 7.45 10.95
C LEU A 103 1.76 7.87 9.66
N ASN A 104 2.97 8.39 9.77
CA ASN A 104 3.80 8.80 8.63
C ASN A 104 4.17 7.60 7.74
N GLU A 105 4.49 6.45 8.35
CA GLU A 105 4.75 5.19 7.63
C GLU A 105 3.51 4.68 6.86
N GLN A 106 2.31 5.06 7.28
CA GLN A 106 1.05 4.68 6.65
C GLN A 106 0.60 5.62 5.54
N ILE A 107 1.26 6.77 5.39
CA ILE A 107 0.92 7.78 4.39
C ILE A 107 1.92 7.71 3.24
N GLN A 108 1.43 7.55 2.03
CA GLN A 108 2.20 7.64 0.81
C GLN A 108 1.78 8.89 0.01
N VAL A 109 2.77 9.70 -0.37
CA VAL A 109 2.57 10.79 -1.32
C VAL A 109 3.25 10.40 -2.63
N SER A 110 2.51 10.45 -3.73
CA SER A 110 3.02 10.13 -5.07
C SER A 110 2.64 11.22 -6.06
N SER A 111 3.54 11.52 -7.00
CA SER A 111 3.29 12.46 -8.09
C SER A 111 3.78 11.87 -9.40
N GLU A 112 2.97 11.95 -10.45
CA GLU A 112 3.40 11.59 -11.79
C GLU A 112 4.41 12.62 -12.33
N LYS A 113 5.33 12.17 -13.18
CA LYS A 113 6.34 13.06 -13.76
C LYS A 113 5.65 14.12 -14.62
N ASP A 114 6.08 15.37 -14.46
CA ASP A 114 5.54 16.54 -15.17
C ASP A 114 4.03 16.78 -14.92
N SER A 115 3.47 16.20 -13.84
CA SER A 115 2.08 16.37 -13.42
C SER A 115 1.94 17.43 -12.33
N GLN A 116 0.92 18.29 -12.46
CA GLN A 116 0.50 19.20 -11.39
C GLN A 116 -0.39 18.54 -10.33
N VAL A 117 -0.71 17.25 -10.52
CA VAL A 117 -1.53 16.46 -9.61
C VAL A 117 -0.66 15.48 -8.84
N PHE A 118 -0.84 15.45 -7.52
CA PHE A 118 -0.26 14.44 -6.66
C PHE A 118 -1.35 13.70 -5.89
N SER A 119 -1.08 12.46 -5.54
CA SER A 119 -1.99 11.60 -4.78
C SER A 119 -1.45 11.41 -3.37
N VAL A 120 -2.37 11.39 -2.40
CA VAL A 120 -2.10 10.98 -1.02
C VAL A 120 -2.91 9.73 -0.76
N THR A 121 -2.24 8.70 -0.27
CA THR A 121 -2.79 7.36 -0.01
C THR A 121 -2.44 6.91 1.39
#